data_AF-A0A8J6MSB5-F1
#
_entry.id   AF-A0A8J6MSB5-F1
#
_cell.length_a   1.000
_cell.length_b   1.000
_cell.length_c   1.000
_cell.angle_alpha   90.00
_cell.angle_beta   90.00
_cell.angle_gamma   90.00
#
_symmetry.space_group_name_H-M   'P 1'
#
loop_
_entity.id
_entity.type
_entity.pdbx_description
1 polymer ?
#
loop_
_entity_poly.entity_id
_entity_poly.type
_entity_poly.pdbx_seq_one_letter_code
_entity_poly.pdbx_strand_id
1 'polypeptide(L)'
;MDILNSFTRKSQALNQESLQPIVKKLQNSIYSMLLQETDPRSLSPALVRSACFDLSYLLIRHRQWHHAALLPELAIDFLNSEYHIPGSLSAQMVESALDVLHSYTPRELDWSADDYEEQFLEHLIVCSLISLDEESLAIDLGFGQNVLTLLKNALNVGSDEDVFQFAPELTQQLNKIMERIFAELDESPANMDLYRLKNVLQRDPSTSKNKLNRDYLISLSTMLTACFPDGKSAKDLEAFATSELFGADLRLLSRNGLIYEEPQARRSQGPLFRLSNKGYELTCMQFAFSRWQELGESLHLQDLPSPYQATSLQILAKESSPQLQNLIEKEGQYLSPVALRFVIDHMKRHGGEKSLLEIFLKLLHNQAHAWIRVEICQALPLPNGDCLAGALLDSLLNEDPSPMVRSAARAALQRQRRQSRTNQPQAAGR
;
A
#
# COMPACT_ATOMS: atom_id res chain seq x y z
N MET A 1 -3.26 16.21 -3.96
CA MET A 1 -1.90 16.30 -4.47
C MET A 1 -1.04 17.04 -3.46
N ASP A 2 -0.40 16.28 -2.57
CA ASP A 2 0.64 16.85 -1.73
C ASP A 2 1.99 16.59 -2.43
N ILE A 3 2.28 17.41 -3.45
CA ILE A 3 3.46 17.32 -4.31
C ILE A 3 4.74 17.24 -3.45
N LEU A 4 4.73 17.89 -2.28
CA LEU A 4 5.84 17.89 -1.34
C LEU A 4 6.06 16.51 -0.71
N ASN A 5 5.00 15.79 -0.34
CA ASN A 5 5.10 14.44 0.21
C ASN A 5 5.61 13.44 -0.84
N SER A 6 5.09 13.52 -2.07
CA SER A 6 5.55 12.67 -3.17
C SER A 6 7.04 12.87 -3.44
N PHE A 7 7.47 14.12 -3.59
CA PHE A 7 8.88 14.47 -3.78
C PHE A 7 9.76 13.98 -2.62
N THR A 8 9.31 14.17 -1.38
CA THR A 8 10.06 13.76 -0.18
C THR A 8 10.27 12.25 -0.15
N ARG A 9 9.22 11.45 -0.43
CA ARG A 9 9.31 9.98 -0.46
C ARG A 9 10.22 9.49 -1.58
N LYS A 10 10.11 10.04 -2.79
CA LYS A 10 10.99 9.68 -3.92
C LYS A 10 12.45 10.04 -3.64
N SER A 11 12.69 11.22 -3.08
CA SER A 11 14.02 11.72 -2.70
C SER A 11 14.67 10.84 -1.62
N GLN A 12 13.93 10.45 -0.58
CA GLN A 12 14.43 9.53 0.44
C GLN A 12 14.87 8.18 -0.14
N ALA A 13 14.11 7.65 -1.11
CA ALA A 13 14.47 6.39 -1.77
C ALA A 13 15.75 6.52 -2.62
N LEU A 14 15.92 7.65 -3.32
CA LEU A 14 17.12 7.91 -4.13
C LEU A 14 18.37 8.22 -3.28
N ASN A 15 18.19 8.82 -2.11
CA ASN A 15 19.28 9.22 -1.21
C ASN A 15 19.80 8.09 -0.31
N GLN A 16 19.46 6.84 -0.59
CA GLN A 16 20.11 5.70 0.07
C GLN A 16 21.61 5.73 -0.25
N GLU A 17 22.46 5.71 0.77
CA GLU A 17 23.92 5.93 0.64
C GLU A 17 24.59 5.03 -0.42
N SER A 18 24.10 3.80 -0.60
CA SER A 18 24.61 2.85 -1.59
C SER A 18 24.26 3.20 -3.04
N LEU A 19 23.25 4.04 -3.29
CA LEU A 19 22.75 4.38 -4.63
C LEU A 19 23.16 5.76 -5.10
N GLN A 20 23.55 6.65 -4.18
CA GLN A 20 23.84 8.05 -4.48
C GLN A 20 24.84 8.26 -5.64
N PRO A 21 25.96 7.50 -5.77
CA PRO A 21 26.88 7.68 -6.90
C PRO A 21 26.25 7.31 -8.25
N ILE A 22 25.45 6.23 -8.28
CA ILE A 22 24.79 5.73 -9.48
C ILE A 22 23.67 6.69 -9.88
N VAL A 23 22.87 7.15 -8.91
CA VAL A 23 21.81 8.14 -9.13
C VAL A 23 22.38 9.41 -9.75
N LYS A 24 23.51 9.91 -9.24
CA LYS A 24 24.17 11.10 -9.80
C LYS A 24 24.65 10.87 -11.23
N LYS A 25 25.25 9.71 -11.52
CA LYS A 25 25.70 9.34 -12.88
C LYS A 25 24.51 9.25 -13.85
N LEU A 26 23.43 8.61 -13.42
CA LEU A 26 22.17 8.46 -14.15
C LEU A 26 21.55 9.84 -14.46
N GLN A 27 21.38 10.67 -13.44
CA GLN A 27 20.81 12.02 -13.58
C GLN A 27 21.64 12.89 -14.52
N ASN A 28 22.96 12.83 -14.43
CA ASN A 28 23.84 13.55 -15.36
C ASN A 28 23.67 13.07 -16.80
N SER A 29 23.57 11.76 -17.04
CA SER A 29 23.36 11.18 -18.37
C SER A 29 22.04 11.67 -18.98
N ILE A 30 20.95 11.53 -18.23
CA ILE A 30 19.60 11.94 -18.66
C ILE A 30 19.55 13.46 -18.92
N TYR A 31 20.13 14.25 -18.01
CA TYR A 31 20.15 15.71 -18.10
C TYR A 31 20.95 16.20 -19.31
N SER A 32 22.15 15.63 -19.54
CA SER A 32 22.99 15.97 -20.69
C SER A 32 22.30 15.66 -22.02
N MET A 33 21.60 14.52 -22.11
CA MET A 33 20.87 14.16 -23.32
C MET A 33 19.70 15.10 -23.60
N LEU A 34 18.92 15.42 -22.57
CA LEU A 34 17.83 16.40 -22.69
C LEU A 34 18.33 17.77 -23.15
N LEU A 35 19.49 18.23 -22.69
CA LEU A 35 20.05 19.52 -23.12
C LEU A 35 20.66 19.52 -24.53
N GLN A 36 21.13 18.37 -25.04
CA GLN A 36 21.77 18.26 -26.34
C GLN A 36 20.77 18.14 -27.49
N GLU A 37 19.70 17.37 -27.29
CA GLU A 37 18.73 17.02 -28.33
C GLU A 37 17.53 17.97 -28.41
N THR A 38 17.43 18.95 -27.50
CA THR A 38 16.29 19.86 -27.44
C THR A 38 16.71 21.30 -27.69
N ASP A 39 15.93 22.00 -28.51
CA ASP A 39 16.11 23.44 -28.67
C ASP A 39 15.94 24.09 -27.29
N PRO A 40 16.89 24.89 -26.78
CA PRO A 40 16.78 25.53 -25.46
C PRO A 40 15.53 26.41 -25.31
N ARG A 41 14.77 26.66 -26.38
CA ARG A 41 13.48 27.35 -26.38
C ARG A 41 12.26 26.43 -26.22
N SER A 42 12.37 25.12 -26.44
CA SER A 42 11.22 24.20 -26.49
C SER A 42 10.87 23.52 -25.16
N LEU A 43 11.83 23.35 -24.24
CA LEU A 43 11.58 22.69 -22.95
C LEU A 43 12.04 23.55 -21.77
N SER A 44 11.15 23.72 -20.78
CA SER A 44 11.48 24.51 -19.60
C SER A 44 12.53 23.80 -18.72
N PRO A 45 13.50 24.52 -18.12
CA PRO A 45 14.46 23.93 -17.19
C PRO A 45 13.84 23.24 -15.98
N ALA A 46 12.61 23.64 -15.60
CA ALA A 46 11.86 22.99 -14.53
C ALA A 46 11.38 21.58 -14.96
N LEU A 47 10.86 21.46 -16.18
CA LEU A 47 10.39 20.20 -16.73
C LEU A 47 11.55 19.20 -16.92
N VAL A 48 12.68 19.66 -17.44
CA VAL A 48 13.91 18.85 -17.57
C VAL A 48 14.34 18.26 -16.22
N ARG A 49 14.33 19.08 -15.15
CA ARG A 49 14.69 18.62 -13.80
C ARG A 49 13.68 17.61 -13.25
N SER A 50 12.38 17.83 -13.48
CA SER A 50 11.34 16.89 -13.02
C SER A 50 11.43 15.56 -13.76
N ALA A 51 11.50 15.57 -15.10
CA ALA A 51 11.62 14.36 -15.90
C ALA A 51 12.87 13.56 -15.53
N CYS A 52 14.01 14.25 -15.34
CA CYS A 52 15.25 13.61 -14.89
C CYS A 52 15.11 12.97 -13.50
N PHE A 53 14.50 13.68 -12.55
CA PHE A 53 14.26 13.17 -11.20
C PHE A 53 13.33 11.95 -11.19
N ASP A 54 12.19 12.05 -11.87
CA ASP A 54 11.17 11.01 -11.88
C ASP A 54 11.61 9.78 -12.68
N LEU A 55 12.30 9.94 -13.82
CA LEU A 55 12.89 8.81 -14.56
C LEU A 55 13.99 8.11 -13.74
N SER A 56 14.84 8.89 -13.06
CA SER A 56 15.86 8.31 -12.18
C SER A 56 15.22 7.52 -11.04
N TYR A 57 14.15 8.04 -10.46
CA TYR A 57 13.36 7.35 -9.44
C TYR A 57 12.78 6.04 -9.97
N LEU A 58 12.10 6.08 -11.12
CA LEU A 58 11.45 4.94 -11.76
C LEU A 58 12.45 3.81 -12.03
N LEU A 59 13.59 4.10 -12.67
CA LEU A 59 14.57 3.08 -13.03
C LEU A 59 15.25 2.49 -11.78
N ILE A 60 15.63 3.33 -10.81
CA ILE A 60 16.22 2.83 -9.56
C ILE A 60 15.21 2.01 -8.76
N ARG A 61 13.94 2.41 -8.75
CA ARG A 61 12.85 1.68 -8.09
C ARG A 61 12.66 0.29 -8.69
N HIS A 62 12.78 0.17 -10.00
CA HIS A 62 12.59 -1.07 -10.76
C HIS A 62 13.90 -1.77 -11.14
N ARG A 63 15.00 -1.48 -10.44
CA ARG A 63 16.34 -2.00 -10.77
C ARG A 63 16.44 -3.50 -10.91
N GLN A 64 15.51 -4.24 -10.32
CA GLN A 64 15.45 -5.69 -10.29
C GLN A 64 14.92 -6.30 -11.59
N TRP A 65 14.26 -5.48 -12.40
CA TRP A 65 13.50 -5.87 -13.59
C TRP A 65 13.98 -5.12 -14.84
N HIS A 66 15.20 -4.56 -14.83
CA HIS A 66 15.77 -3.89 -16.01
C HIS A 66 15.87 -4.79 -17.26
N HIS A 67 15.84 -6.11 -17.08
CA HIS A 67 15.85 -7.07 -18.18
C HIS A 67 14.45 -7.49 -18.66
N ALA A 68 13.38 -6.95 -18.08
CA ALA A 68 12.02 -7.12 -18.59
C ALA A 68 11.79 -6.17 -19.77
N ALA A 69 11.32 -6.68 -20.91
CA ALA A 69 11.10 -5.88 -22.12
C ALA A 69 10.04 -4.78 -21.92
N LEU A 70 9.02 -5.05 -21.10
CA LEU A 70 7.97 -4.07 -20.80
C LEU A 70 8.45 -2.84 -20.03
N LEU A 71 9.48 -2.94 -19.18
CA LEU A 71 9.91 -1.81 -18.35
C LEU A 71 10.36 -0.59 -19.18
N PRO A 72 11.25 -0.71 -20.19
CA PRO A 72 11.61 0.42 -21.03
C PRO A 72 10.42 0.97 -21.81
N GLU A 73 9.50 0.14 -22.29
CA GLU A 73 8.31 0.59 -23.01
C GLU A 73 7.42 1.48 -22.12
N LEU A 74 7.12 1.02 -20.90
CA LEU A 74 6.36 1.81 -19.93
C LEU A 74 7.08 3.11 -19.51
N ALA A 75 8.42 3.08 -19.44
CA ALA A 75 9.21 4.26 -19.13
C ALA A 75 9.16 5.29 -20.28
N ILE A 76 9.19 4.84 -21.53
CA ILE A 76 9.03 5.68 -22.72
C ILE A 76 7.64 6.31 -22.73
N ASP A 77 6.59 5.52 -22.51
CA ASP A 77 5.21 6.01 -22.47
C ASP A 77 4.97 7.00 -21.32
N PHE A 78 5.61 6.77 -20.17
CA PHE A 78 5.60 7.71 -19.06
C PHE A 78 6.20 9.07 -19.45
N LEU A 79 7.36 9.09 -20.11
CA LEU A 79 7.99 10.33 -20.58
C LEU A 79 7.15 11.06 -21.64
N ASN A 80 6.58 10.31 -22.57
CA ASN A 80 5.76 10.85 -23.64
C ASN A 80 4.46 11.47 -23.12
N SER A 81 3.81 10.78 -22.17
CA SER A 81 2.46 11.14 -21.72
C SER A 81 2.45 12.22 -20.63
N GLU A 82 3.40 12.18 -19.68
CA GLU A 82 3.45 13.12 -18.55
C GLU A 82 4.30 14.36 -18.83
N TYR A 83 5.37 14.22 -19.62
CA TYR A 83 6.33 15.31 -19.89
C TYR A 83 6.30 15.78 -21.34
N HIS A 84 5.49 15.16 -22.20
CA HIS A 84 5.40 15.47 -23.64
C HIS A 84 6.75 15.45 -24.36
N ILE A 85 7.64 14.56 -23.92
CA ILE A 85 8.94 14.35 -24.58
C ILE A 85 8.68 13.50 -25.84
N PRO A 86 9.29 13.82 -26.99
CA PRO A 86 9.10 13.03 -28.22
C PRO A 86 9.57 11.58 -28.05
N GLY A 87 8.82 10.62 -28.58
CA GLY A 87 9.09 9.19 -28.41
C GLY A 87 10.49 8.73 -28.81
N SER A 88 11.08 9.31 -29.86
CA SER A 88 12.46 9.00 -30.27
C SER A 88 13.50 9.45 -29.23
N LEU A 89 13.28 10.61 -28.60
CA LEU A 89 14.14 11.13 -27.55
C LEU A 89 13.93 10.35 -26.24
N SER A 90 12.68 10.05 -25.90
CA SER A 90 12.33 9.20 -24.76
C SER A 90 13.01 7.82 -24.84
N ALA A 91 12.99 7.19 -26.02
CA ALA A 91 13.65 5.90 -26.25
C ALA A 91 15.17 5.99 -26.03
N GLN A 92 15.84 6.95 -26.66
CA GLN A 92 17.29 7.16 -26.47
C GLN A 92 17.66 7.42 -25.01
N MET A 93 16.85 8.21 -24.30
CA MET A 93 17.06 8.51 -22.88
C MET A 93 16.95 7.25 -22.02
N VAL A 94 15.90 6.46 -22.24
CA VAL A 94 15.66 5.23 -21.48
C VAL A 94 16.74 4.19 -21.78
N GLU A 95 17.10 3.98 -23.04
CA GLU A 95 18.17 3.06 -23.45
C GLU A 95 19.52 3.45 -22.84
N SER A 96 19.92 4.73 -22.97
CA SER A 96 21.17 5.23 -22.39
C SER A 96 21.19 5.11 -20.86
N ALA A 97 20.05 5.39 -20.21
CA ALA A 97 19.90 5.23 -18.78
C ALA A 97 20.03 3.77 -18.34
N LEU A 98 19.40 2.84 -19.07
CA LEU A 98 19.50 1.40 -18.81
C LEU A 98 20.93 0.88 -19.06
N ASP A 99 21.64 1.36 -20.07
CA ASP A 99 23.05 1.00 -20.29
C ASP A 99 23.93 1.35 -19.11
N VAL A 100 23.72 2.53 -18.50
CA VAL A 100 24.41 2.91 -17.26
C VAL A 100 24.07 1.93 -16.15
N LEU A 101 22.81 1.51 -16.03
CA LEU A 101 22.30 0.70 -14.92
C LEU A 101 22.54 -0.80 -15.06
N HIS A 102 22.63 -1.35 -16.27
CA HIS A 102 22.86 -2.78 -16.52
C HIS A 102 24.18 -3.25 -15.90
N SER A 103 25.20 -2.39 -15.88
CA SER A 103 26.48 -2.69 -15.21
C SER A 103 26.39 -2.82 -13.69
N TYR A 104 25.30 -2.35 -13.07
CA TYR A 104 25.06 -2.39 -11.62
C TYR A 104 23.87 -3.27 -11.23
N THR A 105 23.17 -3.84 -12.22
CA THR A 105 21.97 -4.63 -11.99
C THR A 105 22.35 -6.10 -11.88
N PRO A 106 22.04 -6.78 -10.77
CA PRO A 106 22.26 -8.21 -10.66
C PRO A 106 21.42 -8.95 -11.72
N ARG A 107 22.09 -9.76 -12.55
CA ARG A 107 21.44 -10.66 -13.49
C ARG A 107 21.38 -12.07 -12.88
N GLU A 108 20.19 -12.65 -12.87
CA GLU A 108 20.00 -14.06 -12.56
C GLU A 108 20.43 -14.86 -13.78
N LEU A 109 21.40 -15.76 -13.60
CA LEU A 109 21.98 -16.52 -14.71
C LEU A 109 20.97 -17.46 -15.37
N ASP A 110 19.98 -17.92 -14.62
CA ASP A 110 19.00 -18.90 -15.07
C ASP A 110 17.68 -18.28 -15.55
N TRP A 111 17.54 -16.95 -15.51
CA TRP A 111 16.33 -16.27 -15.96
C TRP A 111 16.41 -15.90 -17.44
N SER A 112 15.37 -16.28 -18.17
CA SER A 112 15.05 -15.75 -19.50
C SER A 112 14.45 -14.35 -19.42
N ALA A 113 14.33 -13.66 -20.56
CA ALA A 113 13.63 -12.37 -20.62
C ALA A 113 12.16 -12.50 -20.18
N ASP A 114 11.51 -13.61 -20.57
CA ASP A 114 10.13 -13.93 -20.21
C ASP A 114 9.96 -14.10 -18.69
N ASP A 115 10.96 -14.68 -18.01
CA ASP A 115 10.95 -14.79 -16.54
C ASP A 115 10.99 -13.40 -15.88
N TYR A 116 11.85 -12.50 -16.38
CA TYR A 116 11.91 -11.13 -15.88
C TYR A 116 10.59 -10.38 -16.11
N GLU A 117 9.97 -10.59 -17.27
CA GLU A 117 8.69 -9.98 -17.63
C GLU A 117 7.55 -10.50 -16.76
N GLU A 118 7.43 -11.81 -16.56
CA GLU A 118 6.41 -12.38 -15.67
C GLU A 118 6.55 -11.85 -14.24
N GLN A 119 7.78 -11.80 -13.72
CA GLN A 119 8.05 -11.29 -12.37
C GLN A 119 7.79 -9.78 -12.25
N PHE A 120 8.03 -9.02 -13.31
CA PHE A 120 7.74 -7.59 -13.35
C PHE A 120 6.23 -7.33 -13.37
N LEU A 121 5.48 -8.05 -14.21
CA LEU A 121 4.01 -7.95 -14.26
C LEU A 121 3.37 -8.34 -12.94
N GLU A 122 3.82 -9.45 -12.32
CA GLU A 122 3.36 -9.84 -10.99
C GLU A 122 3.60 -8.73 -9.96
N HIS A 123 4.78 -8.09 -10.00
CA HIS A 123 5.09 -6.96 -9.13
C HIS A 123 4.09 -5.80 -9.30
N LEU A 124 3.80 -5.41 -10.54
CA LEU A 124 2.86 -4.32 -10.85
C LEU A 124 1.44 -4.64 -10.37
N ILE A 125 0.95 -5.87 -10.62
CA ILE A 125 -0.37 -6.32 -10.19
C ILE A 125 -0.48 -6.30 -8.66
N VAL A 126 0.50 -6.90 -7.97
CA VAL A 126 0.50 -6.95 -6.49
C VAL A 126 0.54 -5.55 -5.89
N CYS A 127 1.38 -4.65 -6.40
CA CYS A 127 1.39 -3.26 -5.94
C CYS A 127 0.04 -2.57 -6.17
N SER A 128 -0.61 -2.83 -7.29
CA SER A 128 -1.94 -2.28 -7.62
C SER A 128 -3.03 -2.79 -6.69
N LEU A 129 -3.00 -4.08 -6.32
CA LEU A 129 -3.95 -4.69 -5.39
C LEU A 129 -3.79 -4.22 -3.94
N ILE A 130 -2.58 -3.85 -3.53
CA ILE A 130 -2.27 -3.44 -2.16
C ILE A 130 -2.52 -1.95 -1.92
N SER A 131 -2.39 -1.12 -2.95
CA SER A 131 -2.48 0.33 -2.77
C SER A 131 -3.88 0.77 -2.33
N LEU A 132 -3.93 1.65 -1.34
CA LEU A 132 -5.18 2.21 -0.81
C LEU A 132 -5.73 3.33 -1.70
N ASP A 133 -4.85 3.99 -2.46
CA ASP A 133 -5.16 5.14 -3.29
C ASP A 133 -4.20 5.26 -4.48
N GLU A 134 -4.57 6.07 -5.48
CA GLU A 134 -3.77 6.27 -6.70
C GLU A 134 -2.47 7.04 -6.46
N GLU A 135 -2.43 7.97 -5.51
CA GLU A 135 -1.26 8.80 -5.22
C GLU A 135 -0.15 7.95 -4.60
N SER A 136 -0.52 7.09 -3.64
CA SER A 136 0.38 6.08 -3.07
C SER A 136 0.88 5.10 -4.13
N LEU A 137 0.00 4.64 -5.03
CA LEU A 137 0.38 3.71 -6.10
C LEU A 137 1.38 4.34 -7.07
N ALA A 138 1.17 5.60 -7.47
CA ALA A 138 2.07 6.35 -8.34
C ALA A 138 3.47 6.51 -7.73
N ILE A 139 3.52 6.73 -6.41
CA ILE A 139 4.79 6.75 -5.69
C ILE A 139 5.41 5.35 -5.65
N ASP A 140 4.64 4.32 -5.29
CA ASP A 140 5.19 2.98 -5.10
C ASP A 140 5.66 2.31 -6.38
N LEU A 141 5.02 2.61 -7.51
CA LEU A 141 5.40 2.16 -8.85
C LEU A 141 6.33 3.15 -9.56
N GLY A 142 6.37 4.42 -9.18
CA GLY A 142 7.16 5.45 -9.88
C GLY A 142 6.65 5.81 -11.27
N PHE A 143 5.51 5.28 -11.69
CA PHE A 143 4.83 5.62 -12.94
C PHE A 143 3.77 6.71 -12.73
N GLY A 144 3.49 7.45 -13.80
CA GLY A 144 2.46 8.49 -13.85
C GLY A 144 1.03 7.94 -13.99
N GLN A 145 0.06 8.84 -13.96
CA GLN A 145 -1.36 8.49 -13.87
C GLN A 145 -1.85 7.76 -15.13
N ASN A 146 -1.26 8.05 -16.29
CA ASN A 146 -1.61 7.37 -17.54
C ASN A 146 -1.23 5.89 -17.52
N VAL A 147 0.00 5.55 -17.13
CA VAL A 147 0.45 4.16 -17.00
C VAL A 147 -0.33 3.42 -15.91
N LEU A 148 -0.67 4.10 -14.81
CA LEU A 148 -1.55 3.52 -13.79
C LEU A 148 -2.94 3.23 -14.33
N THR A 149 -3.48 4.11 -15.17
CA THR A 149 -4.78 3.92 -15.82
C THR A 149 -4.72 2.72 -16.77
N LEU A 150 -3.64 2.56 -17.54
CA LEU A 150 -3.42 1.37 -18.37
C LEU A 150 -3.40 0.09 -17.54
N LEU A 151 -2.65 0.08 -16.44
CA LEU A 151 -2.60 -1.07 -15.54
C LEU A 151 -3.98 -1.38 -14.95
N LYS A 152 -4.73 -0.36 -14.51
CA LYS A 152 -6.09 -0.54 -13.97
C LYS A 152 -7.07 -1.06 -15.01
N ASN A 153 -7.00 -0.56 -16.24
CA ASN A 153 -7.86 -1.01 -17.33
C ASN A 153 -7.56 -2.46 -17.68
N ALA A 154 -6.28 -2.84 -17.70
CA ALA A 154 -5.88 -4.24 -17.89
C ALA A 154 -6.39 -5.16 -16.76
N LEU A 155 -6.48 -4.66 -15.52
CA LEU A 155 -7.04 -5.39 -14.38
C LEU A 155 -8.58 -5.49 -14.40
N ASN A 156 -9.27 -4.59 -15.11
CA ASN A 156 -10.73 -4.58 -15.24
C ASN A 156 -11.18 -5.51 -16.37
N VAL A 157 -11.28 -6.80 -16.05
CA VAL A 157 -11.81 -7.84 -16.96
C VAL A 157 -13.31 -7.57 -17.21
N GLY A 158 -13.63 -6.75 -18.22
CA GLY A 158 -15.01 -6.53 -18.66
C GLY A 158 -15.38 -5.14 -19.19
N SER A 159 -14.47 -4.18 -19.31
CA SER A 159 -14.81 -2.84 -19.85
C SER A 159 -14.45 -2.69 -21.34
N ASP A 160 -15.46 -2.24 -22.11
CA ASP A 160 -15.55 -1.83 -23.53
C ASP A 160 -14.28 -1.78 -24.41
N GLU A 161 -14.49 -2.13 -25.69
CA GLU A 161 -13.53 -2.17 -26.81
C GLU A 161 -12.83 -0.83 -27.14
N ASP A 162 -13.22 0.29 -26.51
CA ASP A 162 -12.74 1.65 -26.85
C ASP A 162 -11.61 2.19 -25.95
N VAL A 163 -11.04 1.36 -25.06
CA VAL A 163 -9.99 1.78 -24.12
C VAL A 163 -8.64 1.21 -24.55
N PHE A 164 -7.56 2.00 -24.48
CA PHE A 164 -6.20 1.58 -24.83
C PHE A 164 -5.79 0.31 -24.07
N GLN A 165 -5.48 -0.76 -24.80
CA GLN A 165 -5.11 -2.08 -24.27
C GLN A 165 -3.65 -2.38 -24.56
N PHE A 166 -3.03 -3.21 -23.70
CA PHE A 166 -1.73 -3.80 -23.99
C PHE A 166 -1.81 -4.66 -25.26
N ALA A 167 -0.64 -5.00 -25.84
CA ALA A 167 -0.57 -5.99 -26.91
C ALA A 167 -1.32 -7.28 -26.49
N PRO A 168 -1.99 -7.99 -27.42
CA PRO A 168 -2.80 -9.16 -27.08
C PRO A 168 -2.04 -10.23 -26.28
N GLU A 169 -0.77 -10.47 -26.63
CA GLU A 169 0.10 -11.44 -25.97
C GLU A 169 0.36 -11.06 -24.50
N LEU A 170 0.66 -9.77 -24.27
CA LEU A 170 0.90 -9.23 -22.94
C LEU A 170 -0.39 -9.22 -22.09
N THR A 171 -1.53 -8.93 -22.72
CA THR A 171 -2.85 -9.01 -22.10
C THR A 171 -3.16 -10.44 -21.65
N GLN A 172 -2.85 -11.44 -22.48
CA GLN A 172 -3.02 -12.85 -22.13
C GLN A 172 -2.11 -13.27 -20.96
N GLN A 173 -0.85 -12.82 -20.96
CA GLN A 173 0.08 -13.09 -19.86
C GLN A 173 -0.38 -12.42 -18.56
N LEU A 174 -0.82 -11.17 -18.62
CA LEU A 174 -1.37 -10.44 -17.48
C LEU A 174 -2.59 -11.15 -16.89
N ASN A 175 -3.53 -11.59 -17.74
CA ASN A 175 -4.70 -12.37 -17.32
C ASN A 175 -4.29 -13.68 -16.62
N LYS A 176 -3.33 -14.42 -17.19
CA LYS A 176 -2.81 -15.67 -16.58
C LYS A 176 -2.21 -15.42 -15.20
N ILE A 177 -1.45 -14.34 -15.02
CA ILE A 177 -0.86 -13.98 -13.73
C ILE A 177 -1.95 -13.56 -12.75
N MET A 178 -2.92 -12.76 -13.17
CA MET A 178 -4.06 -12.36 -12.34
C MET A 178 -4.89 -13.55 -11.88
N GLU A 179 -5.24 -14.47 -12.78
CA GLU A 179 -5.98 -15.69 -12.46
C GLU A 179 -5.25 -16.52 -11.40
N ARG A 180 -3.92 -16.67 -11.53
CA ARG A 180 -3.09 -17.33 -10.51
C ARG A 180 -3.16 -16.60 -9.17
N ILE A 181 -2.93 -15.29 -9.16
CA ILE A 181 -2.93 -14.49 -7.92
C ILE A 181 -4.30 -14.56 -7.25
N PHE A 182 -5.40 -14.39 -7.99
CA PHE A 182 -6.74 -14.42 -7.43
C PHE A 182 -7.13 -15.80 -6.93
N ALA A 183 -6.79 -16.88 -7.66
CA ALA A 183 -6.99 -18.23 -7.18
C ALA A 183 -6.27 -18.45 -5.83
N GLU A 184 -5.03 -18.00 -5.69
CA GLU A 184 -4.30 -18.09 -4.44
C GLU A 184 -4.92 -17.20 -3.34
N LEU A 185 -5.39 -15.99 -3.65
CA LEU A 185 -6.03 -15.11 -2.66
C LEU A 185 -7.40 -15.63 -2.21
N ASP A 186 -8.11 -16.33 -3.08
CA ASP A 186 -9.36 -17.02 -2.76
C ASP A 186 -9.11 -18.24 -1.87
N GLU A 187 -8.02 -18.98 -2.07
CA GLU A 187 -7.57 -20.04 -1.15
C GLU A 187 -7.25 -19.47 0.23
N SER A 188 -6.49 -18.37 0.28
CA SER A 188 -6.21 -17.66 1.52
C SER A 188 -5.77 -16.21 1.27
N PRO A 189 -6.45 -15.22 1.88
CA PRO A 189 -6.01 -13.83 1.86
C PRO A 189 -4.56 -13.65 2.36
N ALA A 190 -4.08 -14.55 3.24
CA ALA A 190 -2.71 -14.54 3.76
C ALA A 190 -1.64 -14.69 2.67
N ASN A 191 -1.99 -15.21 1.49
CA ASN A 191 -1.06 -15.28 0.36
C ASN A 191 -0.60 -13.89 -0.11
N MET A 192 -1.38 -12.84 0.15
CA MET A 192 -0.95 -11.46 -0.09
C MET A 192 0.32 -11.09 0.70
N ASP A 193 0.47 -11.60 1.93
CA ASP A 193 1.65 -11.36 2.75
C ASP A 193 2.90 -12.05 2.15
N LEU A 194 2.72 -13.21 1.49
CA LEU A 194 3.80 -13.89 0.77
C LEU A 194 4.25 -13.10 -0.46
N TYR A 195 3.32 -12.53 -1.23
CA TYR A 195 3.66 -11.65 -2.35
C TYR A 195 4.37 -10.38 -1.89
N ARG A 196 3.94 -9.79 -0.76
CA ARG A 196 4.62 -8.65 -0.13
C ARG A 196 6.03 -9.01 0.30
N LEU A 197 6.21 -10.18 0.93
CA LEU A 197 7.52 -10.69 1.33
C LEU A 197 8.42 -10.91 0.14
N LYS A 198 7.92 -11.57 -0.90
CA LYS A 198 8.64 -11.76 -2.16
C LYS A 198 9.11 -10.43 -2.74
N ASN A 199 8.23 -9.44 -2.87
CA ASN A 199 8.57 -8.11 -3.38
C ASN A 199 9.64 -7.39 -2.55
N VAL A 200 9.62 -7.55 -1.23
CA VAL A 200 10.65 -7.00 -0.35
C VAL A 200 11.99 -7.70 -0.57
N LEU A 201 12.00 -9.03 -0.61
CA LEU A 201 13.21 -9.86 -0.68
C LEU A 201 13.87 -9.84 -2.06
N GLN A 202 13.06 -9.98 -3.13
CA GLN A 202 12.98 -9.02 -4.24
C GLN A 202 14.16 -8.08 -4.28
N ARG A 203 13.91 -6.87 -3.80
CA ARG A 203 14.75 -5.66 -3.92
C ARG A 203 16.16 -5.78 -3.35
N ASP A 204 16.44 -6.77 -2.52
CA ASP A 204 17.76 -7.00 -1.94
C ASP A 204 18.70 -7.66 -2.96
N PRO A 205 19.84 -7.01 -3.31
CA PRO A 205 20.72 -7.50 -4.37
C PRO A 205 21.43 -8.81 -4.05
N SER A 206 21.41 -9.25 -2.79
CA SER A 206 22.05 -10.50 -2.36
C SER A 206 21.07 -11.66 -2.19
N THR A 207 19.78 -11.42 -2.44
CA THR A 207 18.79 -12.49 -2.48
C THR A 207 18.86 -13.18 -3.84
N SER A 208 19.11 -14.48 -3.85
CA SER A 208 18.94 -15.28 -5.06
C SER A 208 17.45 -15.43 -5.35
N LYS A 209 16.98 -14.85 -6.45
CA LYS A 209 15.54 -14.80 -6.76
C LYS A 209 14.97 -16.19 -7.04
N ASN A 210 15.78 -17.11 -7.55
CA ASN A 210 15.43 -18.52 -7.75
C ASN A 210 15.02 -19.24 -6.45
N LYS A 211 15.50 -18.77 -5.30
CA LYS A 211 15.14 -19.34 -3.99
C LYS A 211 13.77 -18.87 -3.49
N LEU A 212 13.21 -17.79 -4.04
CA LEU A 212 11.96 -17.19 -3.58
C LEU A 212 10.72 -17.95 -4.11
N ASN A 213 10.73 -19.26 -3.96
CA ASN A 213 9.57 -20.11 -4.21
C ASN A 213 8.58 -20.03 -3.04
N ARG A 214 7.37 -20.55 -3.27
CA ARG A 214 6.26 -20.48 -2.32
C ARG A 214 6.61 -21.13 -0.97
N ASP A 215 7.19 -22.33 -0.98
CA ASP A 215 7.52 -23.08 0.24
C ASP A 215 8.54 -22.33 1.12
N TYR A 216 9.55 -21.75 0.48
CA TYR A 216 10.55 -20.95 1.19
C TYR A 216 9.94 -19.66 1.75
N LEU A 217 9.09 -18.98 1.00
CA LEU A 217 8.37 -17.79 1.49
C LEU A 217 7.44 -18.13 2.66
N ILE A 218 6.76 -19.27 2.64
CA ILE A 218 5.94 -19.77 3.76
C ILE A 218 6.81 -20.00 5.00
N SER A 219 7.99 -20.61 4.85
CA SER A 219 8.91 -20.82 5.97
C SER A 219 9.35 -19.49 6.58
N LEU A 220 9.72 -18.51 5.75
CA LEU A 220 10.11 -17.17 6.23
C LEU A 220 8.95 -16.43 6.89
N SER A 221 7.74 -16.50 6.31
CA SER A 221 6.54 -15.88 6.87
C SER A 221 6.15 -16.47 8.22
N THR A 222 6.34 -17.78 8.38
CA THR A 222 6.12 -18.49 9.66
C THR A 222 7.10 -18.00 10.72
N MET A 223 8.39 -17.85 10.38
CA MET A 223 9.38 -17.26 11.28
C MET A 223 9.02 -15.82 11.68
N LEU A 224 8.57 -14.99 10.73
CA LEU A 224 8.15 -13.62 11.01
C LEU A 224 6.95 -13.58 11.96
N THR A 225 5.93 -14.39 11.70
CA THR A 225 4.71 -14.42 12.51
C THR A 225 5.00 -14.94 13.92
N ALA A 226 5.95 -15.86 14.09
CA ALA A 226 6.38 -16.35 15.40
C ALA A 226 7.01 -15.27 16.29
N CYS A 227 7.55 -14.18 15.71
CA CYS A 227 8.09 -13.05 16.46
C CYS A 227 7.01 -12.20 17.15
N PHE A 228 5.73 -12.35 16.79
CA PHE A 228 4.61 -11.66 17.44
C PHE A 228 4.11 -12.42 18.69
N PRO A 229 3.71 -11.74 19.78
CA PRO A 229 3.85 -10.31 20.08
C PRO A 229 5.16 -9.96 20.82
N ASP A 230 5.73 -10.94 21.53
CA ASP A 230 6.78 -10.70 22.53
C ASP A 230 8.22 -10.84 22.00
N GLY A 231 8.38 -11.14 20.71
CA GLY A 231 9.65 -11.54 20.15
C GLY A 231 10.03 -12.98 20.53
N LYS A 232 11.04 -13.50 19.86
CA LYS A 232 11.56 -14.86 20.06
C LYS A 232 13.09 -14.85 20.09
N SER A 233 13.68 -15.77 20.87
CA SER A 233 15.13 -15.98 20.79
C SER A 233 15.49 -16.69 19.48
N ALA A 234 16.75 -16.59 19.06
CA ALA A 234 17.23 -17.33 17.88
C ALA A 234 16.95 -18.84 17.99
N LYS A 235 17.12 -19.41 19.18
CA LYS A 235 16.88 -20.83 19.44
C LYS A 235 15.41 -21.22 19.27
N ASP A 236 14.50 -20.34 19.68
CA ASP A 236 13.06 -20.59 19.52
C ASP A 236 12.64 -20.46 18.05
N LEU A 237 13.25 -19.51 17.31
CA LEU A 237 12.97 -19.30 15.89
C LEU A 237 13.52 -20.43 15.01
N GLU A 238 14.63 -21.06 15.41
CA GLU A 238 15.23 -22.19 14.70
C GLU A 238 14.23 -23.37 14.57
N ALA A 239 13.34 -23.55 15.54
CA ALA A 239 12.29 -24.58 15.49
C ALA A 239 11.25 -24.36 14.38
N PHE A 240 11.14 -23.14 13.85
CA PHE A 240 10.23 -22.78 12.76
C PHE A 240 10.93 -22.74 11.40
N ALA A 241 12.26 -22.86 11.38
CA ALA A 241 13.03 -22.87 10.16
C ALA A 241 13.04 -24.29 9.58
N THR A 242 12.63 -24.42 8.31
CA THR A 242 12.79 -25.66 7.55
C THR A 242 14.16 -25.76 6.86
N SER A 243 14.92 -24.66 6.88
CA SER A 243 16.13 -24.43 6.11
C SER A 243 17.40 -24.69 6.93
N GLU A 244 18.38 -25.39 6.36
CA GLU A 244 19.76 -25.51 6.90
C GLU A 244 20.46 -24.14 7.02
N LEU A 245 19.88 -23.08 6.45
CA LEU A 245 20.43 -21.73 6.37
C LEU A 245 19.74 -20.74 7.32
N PHE A 246 19.15 -21.19 8.44
CA PHE A 246 18.47 -20.34 9.43
C PHE A 246 19.21 -19.02 9.75
N GLY A 247 20.54 -19.08 9.98
CA GLY A 247 21.33 -17.88 10.27
C GLY A 247 21.44 -16.89 9.11
N ALA A 248 21.40 -17.36 7.85
CA ALA A 248 21.31 -16.50 6.68
C ALA A 248 19.92 -15.87 6.54
N ASP A 249 18.88 -16.66 6.79
CA ASP A 249 17.48 -16.25 6.70
C ASP A 249 17.17 -15.16 7.73
N LEU A 250 17.63 -15.32 8.97
CA LEU A 250 17.47 -14.32 10.03
C LEU A 250 18.18 -13.00 9.69
N ARG A 251 19.39 -13.08 9.13
CA ARG A 251 20.13 -11.90 8.65
C ARG A 251 19.43 -11.23 7.47
N LEU A 252 18.85 -12.00 6.56
CA LEU A 252 18.10 -11.49 5.42
C LEU A 252 16.87 -10.70 5.89
N LEU A 253 16.09 -11.26 6.83
CA LEU A 253 14.92 -10.59 7.41
C LEU A 253 15.32 -9.31 8.16
N SER A 254 16.41 -9.36 8.93
CA SER A 254 16.90 -8.19 9.68
C SER A 254 17.40 -7.09 8.74
N ARG A 255 18.22 -7.43 7.74
CA ARG A 255 18.74 -6.47 6.76
C ARG A 255 17.64 -5.79 5.94
N ASN A 256 16.55 -6.51 5.65
CA ASN A 256 15.38 -5.95 4.98
C ASN A 256 14.45 -5.14 5.90
N GLY A 257 14.87 -4.99 7.16
CA GLY A 257 14.18 -4.20 8.19
C GLY A 257 12.84 -4.81 8.57
N LEU A 258 12.66 -6.12 8.46
CA LEU A 258 11.43 -6.82 8.87
C LEU A 258 11.47 -7.20 10.35
N ILE A 259 12.66 -7.48 10.86
CA ILE A 259 12.92 -7.75 12.27
C ILE A 259 14.10 -6.93 12.78
N TYR A 260 14.15 -6.69 14.08
CA TYR A 260 15.31 -6.13 14.75
C TYR A 260 15.68 -6.95 15.98
N GLU A 261 16.94 -6.84 16.38
CA GLU A 261 17.50 -7.50 17.53
C GLU A 261 17.38 -6.58 18.75
N GLU A 262 16.63 -7.02 19.77
CA GLU A 262 16.51 -6.33 21.04
C GLU A 262 17.44 -6.99 22.08
N PRO A 263 18.44 -6.23 22.60
CA PRO A 263 19.31 -6.75 23.65
C PRO A 263 18.53 -6.89 24.95
N GLN A 264 18.63 -8.06 25.59
CA GLN A 264 17.99 -8.28 26.89
C GLN A 264 18.80 -7.65 28.05
N ALA A 265 18.08 -7.20 29.08
CA ALA A 265 18.67 -6.56 30.26
C ALA A 265 19.62 -7.48 31.04
N ARG A 266 19.46 -8.81 30.95
CA ARG A 266 20.33 -9.79 31.59
C ARG A 266 21.30 -10.37 30.57
N ARG A 267 22.60 -10.19 30.80
CA ARG A 267 23.69 -10.70 29.94
C ARG A 267 23.68 -12.22 29.72
N SER A 268 22.96 -12.99 30.53
CA SER A 268 22.83 -14.44 30.41
C SER A 268 21.73 -14.89 29.45
N GLN A 269 20.87 -13.98 28.98
CA GLN A 269 19.80 -14.29 28.05
C GLN A 269 20.19 -13.77 26.67
N GLY A 270 20.02 -14.62 25.65
CA GLY A 270 20.25 -14.23 24.26
C GLY A 270 19.31 -13.10 23.82
N PRO A 271 19.65 -12.39 22.73
CA PRO A 271 18.80 -11.33 22.20
C PRO A 271 17.43 -11.86 21.76
N LEU A 272 16.43 -10.99 21.76
CA LEU A 272 15.12 -11.26 21.16
C LEU A 272 15.03 -10.64 19.78
N PHE A 273 14.49 -11.40 18.84
CA PHE A 273 14.10 -10.88 17.54
C PHE A 273 12.64 -10.47 17.59
N ARG A 274 12.37 -9.20 17.26
CA ARG A 274 11.04 -8.62 17.22
C ARG A 274 10.71 -8.09 15.84
N LEU A 275 9.42 -8.04 15.51
CA LEU A 275 8.93 -7.40 14.30
C LEU A 275 9.20 -5.89 14.36
N SER A 276 9.74 -5.35 13.27
CA SER A 276 9.72 -3.91 13.03
C SER A 276 8.31 -3.46 12.58
N ASN A 277 8.09 -2.15 12.43
CA ASN A 277 6.84 -1.63 11.82
C ASN A 277 6.52 -2.29 10.46
N LYS A 278 7.53 -2.45 9.61
CA LYS A 278 7.39 -3.11 8.30
C LYS A 278 7.11 -4.60 8.44
N GLY A 279 7.70 -5.25 9.46
CA GLY A 279 7.39 -6.63 9.82
C GLY A 279 5.93 -6.79 10.24
N TYR A 280 5.42 -5.89 11.09
CA TYR A 280 4.02 -5.89 11.50
C TYR A 280 3.09 -5.76 10.28
N GLU A 281 3.29 -4.74 9.42
CA GLU A 281 2.48 -4.53 8.22
C GLU A 281 2.48 -5.75 7.28
N LEU A 282 3.58 -6.51 7.24
CA LEU A 282 3.75 -7.66 6.37
C LEU A 282 3.04 -8.91 6.89
N THR A 283 2.80 -9.07 8.20
CA THR A 283 2.21 -10.29 8.77
C THR A 283 0.75 -10.11 9.22
N CYS A 284 0.16 -8.95 8.96
CA CYS A 284 -1.19 -8.61 9.41
C CYS A 284 -2.26 -9.55 8.81
N MET A 285 -2.15 -9.91 7.53
CA MET A 285 -3.20 -10.68 6.85
C MET A 285 -3.16 -12.14 7.30
N GLN A 286 -1.97 -12.74 7.39
CA GLN A 286 -1.78 -14.06 7.95
C GLN A 286 -2.28 -14.14 9.39
N PHE A 287 -1.94 -13.16 10.22
CA PHE A 287 -2.43 -13.08 11.59
C PHE A 287 -3.95 -13.01 11.65
N ALA A 288 -4.55 -12.04 10.93
CA ALA A 288 -5.98 -11.80 10.93
C ALA A 288 -6.75 -13.03 10.43
N PHE A 289 -6.31 -13.62 9.32
CA PHE A 289 -6.98 -14.77 8.71
C PHE A 289 -6.86 -16.04 9.57
N SER A 290 -5.75 -16.25 10.27
CA SER A 290 -5.58 -17.43 11.12
C SER A 290 -6.32 -17.35 12.46
N ARG A 291 -6.61 -16.13 12.95
CA ARG A 291 -7.10 -15.91 14.32
C ARG A 291 -8.41 -15.10 14.42
N TRP A 292 -9.10 -14.85 13.30
CA TRP A 292 -10.33 -14.04 13.34
C TRP A 292 -11.42 -14.63 14.24
N GLN A 293 -11.49 -15.95 14.37
CA GLN A 293 -12.46 -16.63 15.23
C GLN A 293 -12.23 -16.33 16.71
N GLU A 294 -11.00 -16.03 17.12
CA GLU A 294 -10.64 -15.72 18.50
C GLU A 294 -10.97 -14.26 18.90
N LEU A 295 -11.26 -13.39 17.92
CA LEU A 295 -11.47 -11.97 18.15
C LEU A 295 -12.74 -11.69 18.94
N GLY A 296 -12.59 -10.98 20.06
CA GLY A 296 -13.66 -10.66 21.01
C GLY A 296 -13.92 -11.74 22.06
N GLU A 297 -13.19 -12.85 22.02
CA GLU A 297 -13.25 -13.93 23.02
C GLU A 297 -11.93 -14.06 23.79
N SER A 298 -10.88 -14.54 23.12
CA SER A 298 -9.53 -14.69 23.69
C SER A 298 -8.52 -13.70 23.14
N LEU A 299 -8.87 -12.99 22.06
CA LEU A 299 -8.06 -11.97 21.43
C LEU A 299 -8.83 -10.65 21.39
N HIS A 300 -8.33 -9.62 22.08
CA HIS A 300 -8.98 -8.31 22.14
C HIS A 300 -8.27 -7.27 21.28
N LEU A 301 -9.03 -6.37 20.66
CA LEU A 301 -8.51 -5.31 19.78
C LEU A 301 -7.54 -4.37 20.51
N GLN A 302 -7.79 -4.10 21.79
CA GLN A 302 -6.95 -3.22 22.62
C GLN A 302 -5.51 -3.75 22.78
N ASP A 303 -5.31 -5.07 22.67
CA ASP A 303 -4.02 -5.73 22.80
C ASP A 303 -3.29 -5.85 21.45
N LEU A 304 -3.96 -5.48 20.36
CA LEU A 304 -3.42 -5.56 19.00
C LEU A 304 -2.81 -4.22 18.55
N PRO A 305 -1.66 -4.27 17.85
CA PRO A 305 -1.15 -3.09 17.14
C PRO A 305 -2.17 -2.53 16.13
N SER A 306 -2.09 -1.23 15.86
CA SER A 306 -2.99 -0.53 14.93
C SER A 306 -3.16 -1.24 13.57
N PRO A 307 -2.09 -1.70 12.87
CA PRO A 307 -2.25 -2.42 11.60
C PRO A 307 -3.07 -3.71 11.73
N TYR A 308 -2.88 -4.44 12.83
CA TYR A 308 -3.53 -5.73 13.07
C TYR A 308 -5.02 -5.55 13.33
N GLN A 309 -5.41 -4.51 14.09
CA GLN A 309 -6.81 -4.18 14.32
C GLN A 309 -7.55 -3.96 13.00
N ALA A 310 -7.00 -3.12 12.11
CA ALA A 310 -7.66 -2.78 10.85
C ALA A 310 -7.82 -4.01 9.94
N THR A 311 -6.77 -4.80 9.75
CA THR A 311 -6.82 -6.01 8.91
C THR A 311 -7.72 -7.09 9.52
N SER A 312 -7.73 -7.23 10.85
CA SER A 312 -8.62 -8.16 11.55
C SER A 312 -10.09 -7.82 11.32
N LEU A 313 -10.45 -6.53 11.36
CA LEU A 313 -11.81 -6.08 11.07
C LEU A 313 -12.19 -6.25 9.60
N GLN A 314 -11.23 -6.09 8.68
CA GLN A 314 -11.43 -6.37 7.25
C GLN A 314 -11.75 -7.85 7.00
N ILE A 315 -11.00 -8.76 7.62
CA ILE A 315 -11.28 -10.20 7.55
C ILE A 315 -12.64 -10.50 8.17
N LEU A 316 -12.94 -9.98 9.37
CA LEU A 316 -14.26 -10.18 10.00
C LEU A 316 -15.42 -9.66 9.15
N ALA A 317 -15.24 -8.54 8.44
CA ALA A 317 -16.26 -8.03 7.53
C ALA A 317 -16.58 -9.00 6.40
N LYS A 318 -15.59 -9.78 5.94
CA LYS A 318 -15.74 -10.80 4.91
C LYS A 318 -16.30 -12.11 5.47
N GLU A 319 -15.75 -12.56 6.60
CA GLU A 319 -16.02 -13.90 7.14
C GLU A 319 -17.25 -13.95 8.07
N SER A 320 -17.50 -12.91 8.87
CA SER A 320 -18.58 -12.90 9.86
C SER A 320 -19.04 -11.48 10.23
N SER A 321 -19.98 -10.95 9.44
CA SER A 321 -20.63 -9.66 9.72
C SER A 321 -21.26 -9.56 11.13
N PRO A 322 -21.91 -10.62 11.68
CA PRO A 322 -22.45 -10.57 13.06
C PRO A 322 -21.35 -10.43 14.12
N GLN A 323 -20.23 -11.14 13.97
CA GLN A 323 -19.10 -11.03 14.92
C GLN A 323 -18.46 -9.65 14.83
N LEU A 324 -18.30 -9.10 13.62
CA LEU A 324 -17.82 -7.73 13.42
C LEU A 324 -18.68 -6.72 14.17
N GLN A 325 -20.01 -6.78 14.02
CA GLN A 325 -20.92 -5.84 14.69
C GLN A 325 -20.79 -5.92 16.22
N ASN A 326 -20.83 -7.13 16.78
CA ASN A 326 -20.67 -7.37 18.21
C ASN A 326 -19.32 -6.84 18.75
N LEU A 327 -18.25 -7.05 17.99
CA LEU A 327 -16.91 -6.60 18.35
C LEU A 327 -16.81 -5.07 18.36
N ILE A 328 -17.34 -4.40 17.32
CA ILE A 328 -17.36 -2.93 17.25
C ILE A 328 -18.18 -2.34 18.41
N GLU A 329 -19.31 -2.97 18.75
CA GLU A 329 -20.16 -2.52 19.85
C GLU A 329 -19.50 -2.62 21.23
N LYS A 330 -18.67 -3.65 21.46
CA LYS A 330 -18.00 -3.91 22.74
C LYS A 330 -16.66 -3.20 22.86
N GLU A 331 -15.85 -3.24 21.80
CA GLU A 331 -14.45 -2.85 21.83
C GLU A 331 -14.13 -1.63 20.94
N GLY A 332 -15.14 -1.02 20.31
CA GLY A 332 -14.95 0.10 19.38
C GLY A 332 -14.14 1.27 19.95
N GLN A 333 -14.20 1.49 21.26
CA GLN A 333 -13.45 2.56 21.95
C GLN A 333 -11.93 2.41 21.87
N TYR A 334 -11.43 1.21 21.60
CA TYR A 334 -10.00 0.89 21.50
C TYR A 334 -9.49 0.90 20.07
N LEU A 335 -10.34 1.26 19.10
CA LEU A 335 -9.95 1.32 17.70
C LEU A 335 -8.90 2.40 17.47
N SER A 336 -7.80 1.98 16.88
CA SER A 336 -6.83 2.87 16.26
C SER A 336 -7.48 3.72 15.15
N PRO A 337 -6.88 4.87 14.78
CA PRO A 337 -7.41 5.71 13.71
C PRO A 337 -7.64 4.98 12.39
N VAL A 338 -6.73 4.06 12.04
CA VAL A 338 -6.82 3.27 10.81
C VAL A 338 -8.01 2.30 10.88
N ALA A 339 -8.17 1.61 12.01
CA ALA A 339 -9.27 0.67 12.22
C ALA A 339 -10.63 1.38 12.28
N LEU A 340 -10.71 2.56 12.91
CA LEU A 340 -11.93 3.37 12.96
C LEU A 340 -12.36 3.83 11.56
N ARG A 341 -11.44 4.32 10.72
CA ARG A 341 -11.75 4.71 9.35
C ARG A 341 -12.30 3.55 8.54
N PHE A 342 -11.71 2.35 8.70
CA PHE A 342 -12.26 1.15 8.09
C PHE A 342 -13.71 0.89 8.52
N VAL A 343 -14.01 0.94 9.83
CA VAL A 343 -15.38 0.74 10.34
C VAL A 343 -16.34 1.76 9.76
N ILE A 344 -15.95 3.04 9.76
CA ILE A 344 -16.76 4.13 9.21
C ILE A 344 -17.10 3.86 7.74
N ASP A 345 -16.11 3.50 6.93
CA ASP A 345 -16.31 3.28 5.49
C ASP A 345 -17.06 1.99 5.19
N HIS A 346 -16.83 0.93 5.97
CA HIS A 346 -17.60 -0.30 5.88
C HIS A 346 -19.08 -0.05 6.20
N MET A 347 -19.36 0.66 7.30
CA MET A 347 -20.74 0.97 7.71
C MET A 347 -21.44 1.92 6.73
N LYS A 348 -20.73 2.89 6.14
CA LYS A 348 -21.26 3.73 5.05
C LYS A 348 -21.74 2.90 3.85
N ARG A 349 -21.06 1.78 3.54
CA ARG A 349 -21.38 0.92 2.40
C ARG A 349 -22.48 -0.09 2.70
N HIS A 350 -22.54 -0.61 3.93
CA HIS A 350 -23.37 -1.77 4.28
C HIS A 350 -24.47 -1.50 5.30
N GLY A 351 -24.47 -0.35 5.97
CA GLY A 351 -25.36 -0.04 7.11
C GLY A 351 -26.19 1.22 6.91
N GLY A 352 -27.41 1.19 7.46
CA GLY A 352 -28.24 2.38 7.66
C GLY A 352 -27.69 3.24 8.80
N GLU A 353 -27.93 4.55 8.73
CA GLU A 353 -27.40 5.59 9.63
C GLU A 353 -27.56 5.28 11.14
N LYS A 354 -28.61 4.54 11.50
CA LYS A 354 -28.92 4.17 12.89
C LYS A 354 -27.81 3.36 13.57
N SER A 355 -27.31 2.28 12.95
CA SER A 355 -26.29 1.41 13.58
C SER A 355 -24.96 2.14 13.75
N LEU A 356 -24.59 2.99 12.78
CA LEU A 356 -23.39 3.81 12.88
C LEU A 356 -23.51 4.85 14.01
N LEU A 357 -24.67 5.48 14.16
CA LEU A 357 -24.93 6.42 15.24
C LEU A 357 -24.91 5.76 16.63
N GLU A 358 -25.43 4.54 16.77
CA GLU A 358 -25.35 3.79 18.03
C GLU A 358 -23.89 3.51 18.43
N ILE A 359 -23.04 3.13 17.48
CA ILE A 359 -21.60 2.96 17.70
C ILE A 359 -20.96 4.29 18.10
N PHE A 360 -21.24 5.37 17.37
CA PHE A 360 -20.69 6.69 17.66
C PHE A 360 -21.12 7.21 19.04
N LEU A 361 -22.38 7.01 19.43
CA LEU A 361 -22.86 7.35 20.77
C LEU A 361 -22.05 6.62 21.85
N LYS A 362 -21.84 5.31 21.70
CA LYS A 362 -21.00 4.52 22.62
C LYS A 362 -19.56 5.05 22.69
N LEU A 363 -18.94 5.37 21.55
CA LEU A 363 -17.59 5.95 21.50
C LEU A 363 -17.51 7.30 22.22
N LEU A 364 -18.51 8.15 22.01
CA LEU A 364 -18.58 9.48 22.61
C LEU A 364 -18.81 9.43 24.13
N HIS A 365 -19.62 8.49 24.62
CA HIS A 365 -19.85 8.29 26.06
C HIS A 365 -18.57 7.87 26.82
N ASN A 366 -17.63 7.21 26.15
CA ASN A 366 -16.40 6.69 26.78
C ASN A 366 -15.22 7.67 26.72
N GLN A 367 -15.49 8.98 26.59
CA GLN A 367 -14.47 10.04 26.49
C GLN A 367 -13.46 9.82 25.34
N ALA A 368 -13.90 9.22 24.22
CA ALA A 368 -13.04 9.01 23.05
C ALA A 368 -12.27 10.27 22.68
N HIS A 369 -10.99 10.13 22.34
CA HIS A 369 -10.10 11.26 22.06
C HIS A 369 -10.71 12.22 21.03
N ALA A 370 -10.41 13.52 21.12
CA ALA A 370 -11.01 14.55 20.25
C ALA A 370 -10.84 14.26 18.74
N TRP A 371 -9.82 13.51 18.33
CA TRP A 371 -9.62 13.13 16.92
C TRP A 371 -10.68 12.13 16.45
N ILE A 372 -11.06 11.16 17.30
CA ILE A 372 -12.15 10.20 17.02
C ILE A 372 -13.44 10.97 16.77
N ARG A 373 -13.73 11.94 17.64
CA ARG A 373 -14.95 12.75 17.55
C ARG A 373 -14.96 13.63 16.30
N VAL A 374 -13.80 14.13 15.86
CA VAL A 374 -13.66 14.84 14.57
C VAL A 374 -13.94 13.90 13.40
N GLU A 375 -13.36 12.70 13.37
CA GLU A 375 -13.58 11.70 12.31
C GLU A 375 -15.07 11.28 12.23
N ILE A 376 -15.71 11.09 13.39
CA ILE A 376 -17.16 10.86 13.49
C ILE A 376 -17.95 12.02 12.86
N CYS A 377 -17.64 13.27 13.24
CA CYS A 377 -18.29 14.44 12.64
C CYS A 377 -18.04 14.53 11.14
N GLN A 378 -16.84 14.17 10.66
CA GLN A 378 -16.50 14.18 9.25
C GLN A 378 -17.24 13.10 8.46
N ALA A 379 -17.51 11.94 9.08
CA ALA A 379 -18.29 10.86 8.50
C ALA A 379 -19.78 11.19 8.34
N LEU A 380 -20.31 12.10 9.16
CA LEU A 380 -21.71 12.52 9.16
C LEU A 380 -21.93 13.83 8.36
N PRO A 381 -23.14 14.06 7.82
CA PRO A 381 -24.24 13.10 7.66
C PRO A 381 -23.94 12.03 6.60
N LEU A 382 -24.58 10.87 6.72
CA LEU A 382 -24.42 9.80 5.74
C LEU A 382 -25.21 10.11 4.44
N PRO A 383 -24.70 9.70 3.27
CA PRO A 383 -25.33 10.05 1.99
C PRO A 383 -26.72 9.45 1.78
N ASN A 384 -27.04 8.31 2.42
CA ASN A 384 -28.28 7.55 2.18
C ASN A 384 -29.14 7.36 3.44
N GLY A 385 -28.97 8.19 4.47
CA GLY A 385 -29.64 8.02 5.76
C GLY A 385 -30.79 9.01 6.01
N ASP A 386 -31.79 8.55 6.76
CA ASP A 386 -32.66 9.44 7.53
C ASP A 386 -31.72 10.28 8.40
N CYS A 387 -31.76 11.61 8.26
CA CYS A 387 -30.94 12.62 8.94
C CYS A 387 -30.97 12.57 10.49
N LEU A 388 -30.64 11.43 11.09
CA LEU A 388 -30.75 11.07 12.50
C LEU A 388 -29.59 11.64 13.32
N ALA A 389 -28.49 12.01 12.67
CA ALA A 389 -27.29 12.57 13.29
C ALA A 389 -27.47 13.97 13.90
N GLY A 390 -28.57 14.68 13.60
CA GLY A 390 -28.73 16.10 13.93
C GLY A 390 -28.57 16.40 15.42
N ALA A 391 -29.24 15.64 16.28
CA ALA A 391 -29.18 15.83 17.74
C ALA A 391 -27.78 15.55 18.32
N LEU A 392 -27.08 14.55 17.78
CA LEU A 392 -25.71 14.22 18.17
C LEU A 392 -24.74 15.34 17.79
N LEU A 393 -24.83 15.83 16.55
CA LEU A 393 -23.99 16.90 16.04
C LEU A 393 -24.26 18.24 16.76
N ASP A 394 -25.51 18.52 17.12
CA ASP A 394 -25.86 19.72 17.89
C ASP A 394 -25.30 19.66 19.33
N SER A 395 -25.34 18.50 20.00
CA SER A 395 -24.67 18.33 21.31
C SER A 395 -23.16 18.53 21.18
N LEU A 396 -22.50 17.89 20.20
CA LEU A 396 -21.06 18.06 19.97
C LEU A 396 -20.67 19.50 19.62
N LEU A 397 -21.53 20.24 18.90
CA LEU A 397 -21.28 21.64 18.56
C LEU A 397 -21.32 22.56 19.79
N ASN A 398 -22.21 22.30 20.73
CA ASN A 398 -22.49 23.20 21.84
C ASN A 398 -21.74 22.81 23.12
N GLU A 399 -21.52 21.52 23.34
CA GLU A 399 -21.09 20.97 24.64
C GLU A 399 -19.68 20.36 24.59
N ASP A 400 -19.10 20.08 23.41
CA ASP A 400 -17.77 19.47 23.34
C ASP A 400 -16.67 20.47 23.76
N PRO A 401 -15.75 20.06 24.66
CA PRO A 401 -14.67 20.93 25.12
C PRO A 401 -13.65 21.28 24.02
N SER A 402 -13.57 20.49 22.94
CA SER A 402 -12.61 20.71 21.86
C SER A 402 -13.17 21.66 20.79
N PRO A 403 -12.50 22.79 20.49
CA PRO A 403 -12.92 23.69 19.41
C PRO A 403 -12.83 23.02 18.03
N MET A 404 -11.92 22.06 17.84
CA MET A 404 -11.81 21.31 16.59
C MET A 404 -13.05 20.44 16.35
N VAL A 405 -13.54 19.76 17.39
CA VAL A 405 -14.75 18.94 17.32
C VAL A 405 -15.96 19.81 17.03
N ARG A 406 -16.10 20.95 17.73
CA ARG A 406 -17.19 21.92 17.47
C ARG A 406 -17.17 22.44 16.04
N SER A 407 -15.98 22.72 15.50
CA SER A 407 -15.83 23.14 14.10
C SER A 407 -16.25 22.05 13.11
N ALA A 408 -15.83 20.81 13.35
CA ALA A 408 -16.21 19.66 12.52
C ALA A 408 -17.72 19.39 12.59
N ALA A 409 -18.32 19.46 13.78
CA ALA A 409 -19.77 19.31 13.98
C ALA A 409 -20.56 20.39 13.25
N ARG A 410 -20.10 21.65 13.29
CA ARG A 410 -20.70 22.75 12.52
C ARG A 410 -20.66 22.48 11.02
N ALA A 411 -19.51 22.02 10.51
CA ALA A 411 -19.37 21.68 9.09
C ALA A 411 -20.29 20.52 8.68
N ALA A 412 -20.42 19.49 9.54
CA ALA A 412 -21.34 18.38 9.34
C ALA A 412 -22.81 18.83 9.27
N LEU A 413 -23.27 19.64 10.22
CA LEU A 413 -24.62 20.21 10.23
C LEU A 413 -24.91 21.07 8.98
N GLN A 414 -23.91 21.82 8.49
CA GLN A 414 -24.04 22.57 7.23
C GLN A 414 -24.22 21.64 6.03
N ARG A 415 -23.48 20.52 5.96
CA ARG A 415 -23.65 19.50 4.91
C ARG A 415 -25.04 18.86 4.98
N GLN A 416 -25.52 18.53 6.17
CA GLN A 416 -26.85 17.96 6.40
C GLN A 416 -27.98 18.89 5.92
N ARG A 417 -27.89 20.19 6.23
CA ARG A 417 -28.85 21.20 5.74
C ARG A 417 -28.83 21.37 4.22
N ARG A 418 -27.69 21.13 3.56
CA ARG A 418 -27.61 21.17 2.09
C ARG A 418 -28.28 19.95 1.47
N GLN A 419 -28.04 18.76 2.02
CA GLN A 419 -28.64 17.51 1.55
C GLN A 419 -30.17 17.48 1.70
N SER A 420 -30.70 17.98 2.83
CA SER A 420 -32.15 18.06 3.04
C SER A 420 -32.86 19.04 2.10
N ARG A 421 -32.15 20.08 1.61
CA ARG A 421 -32.69 21.02 0.62
C ARG A 421 -32.70 20.44 -0.80
N THR A 422 -31.74 19.58 -1.14
CA THR A 422 -31.68 18.91 -2.45
C THR A 422 -32.68 17.77 -2.61
N ASN A 423 -33.12 17.14 -1.51
CA ASN A 423 -34.07 16.02 -1.54
C ASN A 423 -35.54 16.43 -1.36
N GLN A 424 -35.88 17.73 -1.35
CA GLN A 424 -37.27 18.16 -1.44
C GLN A 424 -37.74 18.09 -2.90
N PRO A 425 -38.80 17.33 -3.24
CA PRO A 425 -39.40 17.43 -4.56
C PRO A 425 -39.86 18.87 -4.76
N GLN A 426 -39.42 19.51 -5.85
CA GLN A 426 -39.95 20.80 -6.26
C GLN A 426 -41.46 20.65 -6.35
N ALA A 427 -42.19 21.22 -5.39
CA ALA A 427 -43.59 21.52 -5.58
C ALA A 427 -43.65 22.46 -6.78
N ALA A 428 -44.02 21.91 -7.94
CA ALA A 428 -44.33 22.67 -9.13
C ALA A 428 -45.43 23.67 -8.75
N GLY A 429 -45.02 24.92 -8.51
CA GLY A 429 -45.93 26.03 -8.32
C GLY A 429 -46.73 26.22 -9.61
N ARG A 430 -48.05 26.02 -9.49
CA ARG A 430 -49.04 26.65 -10.36
C ARG A 430 -49.27 28.08 -9.91
#